data_AF-A0A8S2US12-F1
#
_entry.id   AF-A0A8S2US12-F1
#
_cell.length_a   1.000
_cell.length_b   1.000
_cell.length_c   1.000
_cell.angle_alpha   90.00
_cell.angle_beta   90.00
_cell.angle_gamma   90.00
#
_symmetry.space_group_name_H-M   'P 1'
#
loop_
_entity.id
_entity.type
_entity.pdbx_description
1 polymer ?
#
loop_
_entity_poly.entity_id
_entity_poly.type
_entity_poly.pdbx_seq_one_letter_code
_entity_poly.pdbx_strand_id
1 'polypeptide(L)' 'MLFTEVECIKFLLRQGLALRGHVEDEGNLIQLLKLRETDVDGLSSWIKYGNYLSHDIINEICQIISLSIVRDLLKQVK' A
#
# COMPACT_ATOMS: atom_id res chain seq x y z
N MET A 1 -3.31 -6.36 9.44
CA MET A 1 -2.95 -4.94 9.44
C MET A 1 -1.95 -4.63 8.35
N LEU A 2 -0.65 -4.91 8.53
CA LEU A 2 0.35 -4.73 7.46
C LEU A 2 0.00 -5.48 6.16
N PHE A 3 -0.52 -6.70 6.25
CA PHE A 3 -0.96 -7.45 5.07
C PHE A 3 -2.04 -6.70 4.28
N THR A 4 -3.07 -6.20 4.97
CA THR A 4 -4.15 -5.39 4.38
C THR A 4 -3.62 -4.13 3.72
N GLU A 5 -2.64 -3.48 4.34
CA GLU A 5 -1.97 -2.30 3.78
C GLU A 5 -1.21 -2.62 2.49
N VAL A 6 -0.44 -3.71 2.48
CA VAL A 6 0.26 -4.18 1.28
C VAL A 6 -0.73 -4.54 0.16
N GLU A 7 -1.88 -5.12 0.48
CA GLU A 7 -2.95 -5.39 -0.50
C GLU A 7 -3.52 -4.10 -1.09
N CYS A 8 -3.77 -3.09 -0.25
CA CYS A 8 -4.25 -1.78 -0.71
C CYS A 8 -3.23 -1.08 -1.60
N ILE A 9 -1.95 -1.12 -1.24
CA ILE A 9 -0.85 -0.60 -2.07
C ILE A 9 -0.81 -1.33 -3.40
N LYS A 10 -0.82 -2.67 -3.40
CA LYS A 10 -0.83 -3.48 -4.64
C LYS A 10 -2.02 -3.15 -5.52
N PHE A 11 -3.20 -2.98 -4.93
CA PHE A 11 -4.41 -2.61 -5.67
C PHE A 11 -4.22 -1.28 -6.40
N LEU A 12 -3.79 -0.23 -5.68
CA LEU A 12 -3.58 1.10 -6.27
C LEU A 12 -2.46 1.12 -7.32
N LEU A 13 -1.34 0.45 -7.05
CA LEU A 13 -0.24 0.31 -8.01
C LEU A 13 -0.71 -0.35 -9.31
N ARG A 14 -1.56 -1.38 -9.22
CA ARG A 14 -2.12 -2.06 -10.39
C ARG A 14 -3.05 -1.17 -11.21
N GLN A 15 -3.72 -0.20 -10.59
CA GLN A 15 -4.56 0.80 -11.27
C GLN A 15 -3.75 2.00 -11.81
N GLY A 16 -2.46 2.11 -11.48
CA GLY A 16 -1.65 3.29 -11.81
C GLY A 16 -2.06 4.54 -11.03
N LEU A 17 -2.71 4.38 -9.87
CA LEU A 17 -3.14 5.49 -9.03
C LEU A 17 -2.01 5.93 -8.09
N ALA A 18 -1.87 7.23 -7.90
CA ALA A 18 -0.96 7.79 -6.91
C ALA A 18 -1.35 7.32 -5.50
N LEU A 19 -0.40 6.86 -4.69
CA LEU A 19 -0.70 6.44 -3.31
C LEU A 19 -0.97 7.64 -2.39
N ARG A 20 -0.39 8.80 -2.71
CA ARG A 20 -0.38 10.02 -1.89
C ARG A 20 -1.14 11.15 -2.58
N GLY A 21 -1.72 12.02 -1.78
CA GLY A 21 -2.34 13.28 -2.20
C GLY A 21 -1.45 14.47 -1.86
N HIS A 22 -1.94 15.68 -2.10
CA HIS A 22 -1.24 16.90 -1.70
C HIS A 22 -1.27 17.12 -0.18
N VAL A 23 -2.28 16.58 0.49
CA VAL A 23 -2.45 16.56 1.94
C VAL A 23 -2.37 15.12 2.43
N GLU A 24 -1.79 14.88 3.61
CA GLU A 24 -1.60 13.54 4.18
C GLU A 24 -2.91 12.73 4.23
N ASP A 25 -4.02 13.38 4.57
CA ASP A 25 -5.34 12.77 4.70
C ASP A 25 -6.09 12.54 3.37
N GLU A 26 -5.60 13.10 2.26
CA GLU A 26 -6.27 13.04 0.94
C GLU A 26 -5.66 11.99 0.01
N GLY A 27 -4.64 11.25 0.44
CA GLY A 27 -4.02 10.20 -0.37
C GLY A 27 -4.95 9.02 -0.64
N ASN A 28 -4.86 8.44 -1.84
CA ASN A 28 -5.67 7.28 -2.19
C ASN A 28 -5.41 6.09 -1.25
N LEU A 29 -4.19 5.93 -0.74
CA LEU A 29 -3.88 4.87 0.23
C LEU A 29 -4.62 5.06 1.55
N ILE A 30 -4.58 6.26 2.13
CA ILE A 30 -5.26 6.52 3.41
C ILE A 30 -6.77 6.43 3.26
N GLN A 31 -7.33 6.90 2.15
CA GLN A 31 -8.76 6.80 1.85
C GLN A 31 -9.20 5.33 1.67
N LEU A 32 -8.39 4.53 0.98
CA LEU A 32 -8.66 3.10 0.83
C LEU A 32 -8.54 2.36 2.17
N LEU A 33 -7.58 2.71 3.02
CA LEU A 33 -7.45 2.12 4.35
C LEU A 33 -8.62 2.51 5.26
N LYS A 34 -9.09 3.77 5.22
CA LYS A 34 -10.32 4.22 5.90
C LYS A 34 -11.54 3.45 5.41
N LEU A 35 -11.64 3.16 4.11
CA LEU A 35 -12.70 2.27 3.60
C LEU A 35 -12.56 0.86 4.18
N ARG A 36 -11.34 0.31 4.21
CA ARG A 36 -11.05 -1.04 4.71
C ARG A 36 -11.19 -1.21 6.21
N GLU A 37 -11.22 -0.11 6.97
CA GLU A 37 -11.41 -0.20 8.43
C GLU A 37 -12.85 -0.58 8.79
N THR A 38 -13.78 -0.49 7.83
CA THR A 38 -15.17 -0.91 8.01
C THR A 38 -15.34 -2.43 7.99
N ASP A 39 -14.43 -3.17 7.34
CA ASP A 39 -14.45 -4.63 7.23
C ASP A 39 -13.29 -5.34 7.95
N VAL A 40 -12.27 -4.61 8.40
CA VAL A 40 -11.09 -5.18 9.06
C VAL A 40 -10.95 -4.66 10.49
N ASP A 41 -11.24 -5.53 11.46
CA ASP A 41 -11.09 -5.24 12.88
C ASP A 41 -9.64 -4.85 13.23
N GLY A 42 -9.49 -3.79 14.03
CA GLY A 42 -8.18 -3.21 14.36
C GLY A 42 -7.63 -2.26 13.29
N LEU A 43 -8.27 -2.23 12.10
CA LEU A 43 -8.24 -1.21 11.03
C LEU A 43 -7.68 0.15 11.47
N SER A 44 -8.59 0.81 12.16
CA SER A 44 -8.53 2.20 12.61
C SER A 44 -7.39 2.47 13.58
N SER A 45 -7.12 1.55 14.51
CA SER A 45 -6.01 1.68 15.46
C SER A 45 -4.67 1.68 14.74
N TRP A 46 -4.47 0.81 13.75
CA TRP A 46 -3.24 0.76 12.95
C TRP A 46 -3.02 2.04 12.14
N ILE A 47 -4.08 2.54 11.49
CA ILE A 47 -4.03 3.81 10.76
C ILE A 47 -3.63 4.92 11.72
N LYS A 48 -4.24 4.97 12.91
CA LYS A 48 -3.97 5.99 13.93
C LYS A 48 -2.53 5.95 14.48
N TYR A 49 -1.94 4.76 14.61
CA TYR A 49 -0.52 4.65 15.02
C TYR A 49 0.42 5.20 13.95
N GLY A 50 0.07 5.11 12.66
CA GLY A 50 0.78 5.77 11.56
C GLY A 50 2.19 5.26 11.25
N ASN A 51 2.74 4.36 12.07
CA ASN A 51 4.14 3.92 11.97
C ASN A 51 4.53 3.34 10.61
N TYR A 52 3.60 2.73 9.88
CA TYR A 52 3.85 2.09 8.57
C TYR A 52 3.39 2.93 7.37
N LEU A 53 2.73 4.06 7.62
CA LEU A 53 2.28 5.00 6.59
C LEU A 53 3.32 6.06 6.24
N SER A 54 4.53 5.96 6.80
CA SER A 54 5.61 6.87 6.46
C SER A 54 5.99 6.72 4.98
N HIS A 55 6.44 7.82 4.38
CA HIS A 55 6.81 7.84 2.98
C HIS A 55 7.90 6.82 2.63
N ASP A 56 8.87 6.63 3.51
CA ASP A 56 9.98 5.70 3.30
C ASP A 56 9.49 4.25 3.30
N ILE A 57 8.64 3.89 4.27
CA ILE A 57 8.09 2.53 4.37
C ILE A 57 7.19 2.21 3.17
N ILE A 58 6.32 3.14 2.77
CA ILE A 58 5.48 2.96 1.59
C ILE A 58 6.35 2.74 0.34
N ASN A 59 7.43 3.51 0.18
CA ASN A 59 8.35 3.38 -0.94
C ASN A 59 9.07 2.02 -0.93
N GLU A 60 9.53 1.56 0.24
CA GLU A 60 10.14 0.24 0.40
C GLU A 60 9.18 -0.89 0.01
N ILE A 61 7.92 -0.82 0.45
CA ILE A 61 6.87 -1.78 0.08
C ILE A 61 6.68 -1.79 -1.45
N CYS A 62 6.60 -0.62 -2.08
CA CYS A 62 6.49 -0.50 -3.53
C CYS A 62 7.68 -1.13 -4.26
N GLN A 63 8.90 -0.91 -3.74
CA GLN A 63 10.12 -1.48 -4.30
C GLN A 63 10.13 -3.00 -4.16
N ILE A 64 9.74 -3.55 -3.01
CA ILE A 64 9.64 -5.00 -2.77
C ILE A 64 8.65 -5.63 -3.76
N ILE A 65 7.46 -5.04 -3.93
CA ILE A 65 6.45 -5.50 -4.89
C ILE A 65 7.01 -5.49 -6.31
N SER A 66 7.65 -4.39 -6.70
CA SER A 66 8.21 -4.22 -8.05
C SER A 66 9.32 -5.24 -8.32
N LEU A 67 10.25 -5.42 -7.37
CA LEU A 67 11.34 -6.40 -7.49
C LEU A 67 10.81 -7.83 -7.56
N SER A 68 9.74 -8.16 -6.83
CA SER A 68 9.10 -9.47 -6.93
C SER A 68 8.59 -9.71 -8.35
N ILE A 69 7.85 -8.75 -8.92
CA ILE A 69 7.30 -8.85 -10.28
C ILE A 69 8.42 -9.00 -11.30
N VAL A 70 9.48 -8.19 -11.21
CA VAL A 70 10.64 -8.28 -12.11
C VAL A 70 11.28 -9.66 -12.05
N ARG A 71 11.51 -10.20 -10.85
CA ARG A 71 12.07 -11.56 -10.69
C ARG A 71 11.18 -12.63 -11.30
N ASP A 72 9.87 -12.51 -11.16
CA ASP A 72 8.92 -13.47 -11.73
C ASP A 72 8.84 -13.39 -13.26
N LEU A 73 8.96 -12.18 -13.83
CA LEU A 73 9.07 -12.00 -15.27
C LEU A 73 10.39 -12.55 -15.81
N LEU A 74 11.51 -12.32 -15.12
CA LEU A 74 12.81 -12.85 -15.52
C LEU A 74 12.84 -14.38 -15.58
N LYS A 75 12.11 -15.07 -14.69
CA LYS A 75 11.96 -16.53 -14.76
C LYS A 75 11.23 -17.02 -16.02
N GLN A 76 10.43 -16.15 -16.66
CA GLN A 76 9.67 -16.48 -17.86
C GLN A 76 10.48 -16.22 -19.14
N VAL A 77 11.47 -15.34 -19.07
CA VAL A 77 12.39 -15.09 -20.17
C VAL A 77 13.46 -16.18 -20.17
N LYS A 78 13.40 -17.08 -21.15
CA LYS A 78 14.44 -18.07 -21.45
C LYS A 78 15.48 -17.47 -22.38
#